data_AF-A0A1X6MRQ7-F1
#
_entry.id   AF-A0A1X6MRQ7-F1
#
_cell.length_a   1.000
_cell.length_b   1.000
_cell.length_c   1.000
_cell.angle_alpha   90.00
_cell.angle_beta   90.00
_cell.angle_gamma   90.00
#
_symmetry.space_group_name_H-M   'P 1'
#
loop_
_entity.id
_entity.type
_entity.pdbx_description
1 polymer ?
#
loop_
_entity_poly.entity_id
_entity_poly.type
_entity_poly.pdbx_seq_one_letter_code
_entity_poly.pdbx_strand_id
1 'polypeptide(L)'
;MATSEDAAQITLDVATPHEIRITSHGKIRAWVEFALNFFKENPERPLVLHTLPAPTPETKKPRIHSAVANVPRLISVAEIIKREYLKTLSPEQSEAGKLSGLHQYNEIGTFEDDNQGDPEETPEQARQRAITAALQGKRHLRQHKVAFMKVTLCRKELSNPVAQGATYQKPQIRNLSKSARTRLKRREKKEAMVQ
;
A
#
# COMPACT_ATOMS: atom_id res chain seq x y z
N MET A 1 0.57 36.47 -19.28
CA MET A 1 0.04 36.36 -17.91
C MET A 1 -0.69 35.04 -17.83
N ALA A 2 0.00 33.98 -17.37
CA ALA A 2 -0.60 32.66 -17.19
C ALA A 2 -1.35 32.65 -15.85
N THR A 3 -2.59 32.19 -15.88
CA THR A 3 -3.55 32.21 -14.78
C THR A 3 -3.13 31.28 -13.65
N SER A 4 -3.33 31.74 -12.42
CA SER A 4 -3.01 31.07 -11.16
C SER A 4 -3.82 29.80 -10.85
N GLU A 5 -4.70 29.38 -11.76
CA GLU A 5 -5.60 28.23 -11.58
C GLU A 5 -4.97 26.91 -12.06
N ASP A 6 -4.07 26.93 -13.06
CA ASP A 6 -3.39 25.72 -13.53
C ASP A 6 -2.37 25.14 -12.52
N ALA A 7 -1.87 25.97 -11.60
CA ALA A 7 -0.94 25.52 -10.55
C ALA A 7 -1.65 24.75 -9.42
N ALA A 8 -2.97 24.93 -9.26
CA ALA A 8 -3.76 24.26 -8.22
C ALA A 8 -4.21 22.86 -8.64
N GLN A 9 -4.44 22.62 -9.94
CA GLN A 9 -4.80 21.28 -10.43
C GLN A 9 -3.60 20.31 -10.39
N ILE A 10 -2.38 20.79 -10.63
CA ILE A 10 -1.16 19.96 -10.63
C ILE A 10 -0.79 19.48 -9.21
N THR A 11 -1.21 20.18 -8.15
CA THR A 11 -0.88 19.81 -6.76
C THR A 11 -1.83 18.76 -6.16
N LEU A 12 -3.04 18.58 -6.72
CA LEU A 12 -4.00 17.58 -6.24
C LEU A 12 -3.69 16.15 -6.70
N ASP A 13 -3.09 15.97 -7.88
CA ASP A 13 -2.74 14.65 -8.40
C ASP A 13 -1.50 14.02 -7.73
N VAL A 14 -0.67 14.84 -7.05
CA VAL A 14 0.54 14.39 -6.34
C VAL A 14 0.21 13.73 -4.99
N ALA A 15 -1.01 13.92 -4.46
CA ALA A 15 -1.37 13.47 -3.12
C ALA A 15 -2.13 12.13 -3.07
N THR A 16 -2.69 11.65 -4.18
CA THR A 16 -3.50 10.42 -4.17
C THR A 16 -2.60 9.18 -4.23
N PRO A 17 -2.59 8.31 -3.19
CA PRO A 17 -1.82 7.07 -3.24
C PRO A 17 -2.30 6.18 -4.40
N HIS A 18 -1.37 5.49 -5.06
CA HIS A 18 -1.77 4.47 -6.04
C HIS A 18 -2.10 3.17 -5.31
N GLU A 19 -3.29 2.61 -5.52
CA GLU A 19 -3.75 1.42 -4.79
C GLU A 19 -3.72 0.16 -5.67
N ILE A 20 -3.21 -0.95 -5.11
CA ILE A 20 -3.22 -2.27 -5.73
C ILE A 20 -3.83 -3.28 -4.76
N ARG A 21 -4.85 -3.99 -5.24
CA ARG A 21 -5.42 -5.14 -4.53
C ARG A 21 -4.59 -6.40 -4.75
N ILE A 22 -4.19 -7.05 -3.66
CA ILE A 22 -3.56 -8.38 -3.68
C ILE A 22 -4.64 -9.46 -3.64
N THR A 23 -4.67 -10.30 -4.66
CA THR A 23 -5.67 -11.37 -4.82
C THR A 23 -5.02 -12.75 -4.75
N SER A 24 -5.83 -13.80 -4.59
CA SER A 24 -5.35 -15.19 -4.52
C SER A 24 -4.70 -15.66 -5.82
N HIS A 25 -5.23 -15.23 -6.97
CA HIS A 25 -4.83 -15.72 -8.29
C HIS A 25 -3.86 -14.81 -9.05
N GLY A 26 -3.57 -13.60 -8.57
CA GLY A 26 -2.66 -12.68 -9.27
C GLY A 26 -1.19 -13.10 -9.15
N LYS A 27 -0.38 -12.84 -10.18
CA LYS A 27 1.03 -13.27 -10.22
C LYS A 27 1.90 -12.33 -9.39
N ILE A 28 2.62 -12.86 -8.39
CA ILE A 28 3.51 -12.06 -7.53
C ILE A 28 4.52 -11.25 -8.34
N ARG A 29 5.14 -11.85 -9.35
CA ARG A 29 6.13 -11.18 -10.21
C ARG A 29 5.57 -9.93 -10.89
N ALA A 30 4.32 -9.97 -11.34
CA ALA A 30 3.69 -8.84 -12.02
C ALA A 30 3.50 -7.65 -11.07
N TRP A 31 3.07 -7.88 -9.83
CA TRP A 31 2.96 -6.81 -8.83
C TRP A 31 4.31 -6.22 -8.45
N VAL A 32 5.33 -7.07 -8.31
CA VAL A 32 6.69 -6.63 -7.98
C VAL A 32 7.26 -5.77 -9.10
N GLU A 33 7.16 -6.23 -10.35
CA GLU A 33 7.63 -5.50 -11.52
C GLU A 33 6.92 -4.15 -11.66
N PHE A 34 5.59 -4.16 -11.54
CA PHE A 34 4.79 -2.93 -11.53
C PHE A 34 5.27 -1.97 -10.44
N ALA A 35 5.41 -2.43 -9.20
CA ALA A 35 5.82 -1.57 -8.07
C ALA A 35 7.22 -0.96 -8.28
N LEU A 36 8.17 -1.74 -8.80
CA LEU A 36 9.52 -1.24 -9.07
C LEU A 36 9.54 -0.20 -10.18
N ASN A 37 8.73 -0.37 -11.23
CA ASN A 37 8.59 0.65 -12.28
C ASN A 37 7.86 1.88 -11.76
N PHE A 38 6.81 1.68 -10.96
CA PHE A 38 6.07 2.76 -10.32
C PHE A 38 6.97 3.69 -9.51
N PHE A 39 7.89 3.17 -8.68
CA PHE A 39 8.81 4.01 -7.90
C PHE A 39 9.90 4.70 -8.71
N LYS A 40 10.17 4.26 -9.94
CA LYS A 40 11.06 4.95 -10.87
C LYS A 40 10.35 6.14 -11.51
N GLU A 41 9.12 5.92 -11.95
CA GLU A 41 8.31 6.92 -12.67
C GLU A 41 7.69 7.94 -11.72
N ASN A 42 7.33 7.52 -10.49
CA ASN A 42 6.59 8.33 -9.52
C ASN A 42 7.33 8.34 -8.16
N PRO A 43 8.46 9.06 -8.03
CA PRO A 43 9.30 9.00 -6.84
C PRO A 43 8.64 9.56 -5.56
N GLU A 44 7.71 10.49 -5.73
CA GLU A 44 7.02 11.17 -4.62
C GLU A 44 5.70 10.49 -4.23
N ARG A 45 5.18 9.61 -5.10
CA ARG A 45 3.84 9.05 -4.93
C ARG A 45 3.89 7.77 -4.08
N PRO A 46 3.07 7.64 -3.03
CA PRO A 46 2.97 6.39 -2.26
C PRO A 46 2.27 5.29 -3.05
N LEU A 47 2.69 4.05 -2.83
CA LEU A 47 2.03 2.85 -3.34
C LEU A 47 1.37 2.09 -2.19
N VAL A 48 0.07 1.84 -2.28
CA VAL A 48 -0.72 1.10 -1.28
C VAL A 48 -1.03 -0.27 -1.82
N LEU A 49 -0.66 -1.30 -1.06
CA LEU A 49 -1.01 -2.69 -1.33
C LEU A 49 -2.05 -3.13 -0.30
N HIS A 50 -3.20 -3.65 -0.72
CA HIS A 50 -4.29 -3.97 0.21
C HIS A 50 -5.01 -5.29 -0.09
N THR A 51 -5.73 -5.81 0.90
CA THR A 51 -6.57 -7.02 0.77
C THR A 51 -8.07 -6.76 0.81
N LEU A 52 -8.53 -5.50 0.70
CA LEU A 52 -9.97 -5.18 0.72
C LEU A 52 -10.78 -6.06 -0.24
N PRO A 53 -12.01 -6.48 0.16
CA PRO A 53 -12.90 -7.28 -0.67
C PRO A 53 -13.12 -6.66 -2.06
N ALA A 54 -13.45 -7.51 -3.04
CA ALA A 54 -14.04 -7.00 -4.27
C ALA A 54 -15.49 -6.58 -4.01
N PRO A 55 -15.99 -5.51 -4.67
CA PRO A 55 -17.39 -5.09 -4.54
C PRO A 55 -18.39 -6.06 -5.19
N THR A 56 -17.93 -7.20 -5.71
CA THR A 56 -18.78 -8.16 -6.41
C THR A 56 -19.43 -9.14 -5.44
N PRO A 57 -20.68 -9.55 -5.68
CA PRO A 57 -21.40 -10.47 -4.81
C PRO A 57 -20.70 -11.84 -4.75
N GLU A 58 -20.14 -12.19 -3.60
CA GLU A 58 -19.52 -13.50 -3.39
C GLU A 58 -20.59 -14.60 -3.40
N THR A 59 -20.73 -15.32 -4.52
CA THR A 59 -21.75 -16.38 -4.70
C THR A 59 -21.54 -17.63 -3.84
N LYS A 60 -20.44 -17.72 -3.08
CA LYS A 60 -20.13 -18.85 -2.19
C LYS A 60 -19.39 -18.32 -0.97
N LYS A 61 -19.93 -18.51 0.24
CA LYS A 61 -19.31 -18.07 1.50
C LYS A 61 -18.14 -19.00 1.86
N PRO A 62 -16.87 -18.63 1.65
CA PRO A 62 -15.75 -19.43 2.13
C PRO A 62 -15.71 -19.44 3.66
N ARG A 63 -15.10 -20.46 4.27
CA ARG A 63 -14.88 -20.51 5.74
C ARG A 63 -14.03 -19.35 6.26
N ILE A 64 -13.17 -18.78 5.41
CA ILE A 64 -12.31 -17.63 5.69
C ILE A 64 -12.49 -16.64 4.54
N HIS A 65 -12.80 -15.39 4.87
CA HIS A 65 -12.99 -14.35 3.88
C HIS A 65 -11.70 -14.10 3.07
N SER A 66 -11.84 -13.85 1.77
CA SER A 66 -10.73 -13.67 0.82
C SER A 66 -9.72 -12.60 1.26
N ALA A 67 -10.22 -11.49 1.82
CA ALA A 67 -9.40 -10.42 2.40
C ALA A 67 -8.41 -10.89 3.48
N VAL A 68 -8.83 -11.81 4.34
CA VAL A 68 -7.99 -12.37 5.41
C VAL A 68 -7.04 -13.43 4.83
N ALA A 69 -7.55 -14.28 3.93
CA ALA A 69 -6.76 -15.33 3.31
C ALA A 69 -5.56 -14.80 2.48
N ASN A 70 -5.67 -13.58 1.94
CA ASN A 70 -4.63 -12.96 1.11
C ASN A 70 -3.56 -12.20 1.92
N VAL A 71 -3.72 -12.01 3.24
CA VAL A 71 -2.77 -11.24 4.06
C VAL A 71 -1.34 -11.81 4.01
N PRO A 72 -1.09 -13.13 4.17
CA PRO A 72 0.27 -13.66 4.07
C PRO A 72 0.92 -13.42 2.70
N ARG A 73 0.10 -13.41 1.64
CA ARG A 73 0.55 -13.12 0.27
C ARG A 73 0.90 -11.64 0.11
N LEU A 74 0.07 -10.73 0.64
CA LEU A 74 0.34 -9.29 0.67
C LEU A 74 1.70 -8.99 1.31
N ILE A 75 1.96 -9.57 2.50
CA ILE A 75 3.23 -9.40 3.21
C ILE A 75 4.38 -9.91 2.34
N SER A 76 4.22 -11.08 1.73
CA SER A 76 5.25 -11.64 0.85
C SER A 76 5.58 -10.71 -0.33
N VAL A 77 4.56 -10.11 -0.96
CA VAL A 77 4.74 -9.16 -2.07
C VAL A 77 5.48 -7.91 -1.60
N ALA A 78 5.03 -7.29 -0.50
CA ALA A 78 5.66 -6.09 0.05
C ALA A 78 7.14 -6.33 0.41
N GLU A 79 7.44 -7.46 1.04
CA GLU A 79 8.81 -7.84 1.41
C GLU A 79 9.72 -8.08 0.19
N ILE A 80 9.19 -8.69 -0.88
CA ILE A 80 9.94 -8.85 -2.14
C ILE A 80 10.22 -7.48 -2.77
N ILE A 81 9.22 -6.59 -2.84
CA ILE A 81 9.37 -5.23 -3.38
C ILE A 81 10.49 -4.48 -2.64
N LYS A 82 10.47 -4.47 -1.30
CA LYS A 82 11.51 -3.79 -0.50
C LYS A 82 12.92 -4.32 -0.79
N ARG A 83 13.08 -5.64 -0.88
CA ARG A 83 14.38 -6.27 -1.18
C ARG A 83 14.86 -5.98 -2.58
N GLU A 84 14.00 -6.09 -3.59
CA GLU A 84 14.37 -5.82 -4.98
C GLU A 84 14.64 -4.34 -5.21
N TYR A 85 13.84 -3.45 -4.61
CA TYR A 85 14.06 -2.00 -4.68
C TYR A 85 15.48 -1.65 -4.21
N LEU A 86 15.87 -2.11 -3.02
CA LEU A 86 17.23 -1.90 -2.48
C LEU A 86 18.34 -2.43 -3.40
N LYS A 87 18.09 -3.51 -4.16
CA LYS A 87 19.06 -4.03 -5.13
C LYS A 87 19.19 -3.13 -6.35
N THR A 88 18.06 -2.60 -6.83
CA THR A 88 18.01 -1.73 -8.02
C THR A 88 18.56 -0.32 -7.81
N LEU A 89 18.67 0.14 -6.56
CA LEU A 89 19.24 1.45 -6.24
C LEU A 89 20.69 1.56 -6.72
N SER A 90 20.94 2.60 -7.51
CA SER A 90 22.29 2.91 -8.00
C SER A 90 23.13 3.52 -6.87
N PRO A 91 24.45 3.29 -6.86
CA PRO A 91 25.35 3.90 -5.88
C PRO A 91 25.38 5.44 -5.95
N GLU A 92 24.93 6.02 -7.07
CA GLU A 92 24.79 7.47 -7.27
C GLU A 92 23.65 8.06 -6.42
N GLN A 93 22.65 7.25 -6.09
CA GLN A 93 21.54 7.64 -5.20
C GLN A 93 21.90 7.46 -3.72
N SER A 94 23.17 7.22 -3.39
CA SER A 94 23.58 7.04 -1.99
C SER A 94 23.81 8.37 -1.30
N GLU A 95 23.09 8.59 -0.21
CA GLU A 95 23.34 9.71 0.69
C GLU A 95 24.36 9.26 1.74
N ALA A 96 25.50 9.95 1.82
CA ALA A 96 26.60 9.63 2.73
C ALA A 96 27.07 8.15 2.63
N GLY A 97 27.01 7.56 1.43
CA GLY A 97 27.40 6.17 1.18
C GLY A 97 26.46 5.12 1.77
N LYS A 98 25.20 5.51 2.03
CA LYS A 98 24.08 4.66 2.47
C LYS A 98 22.96 4.71 1.44
N LEU A 99 22.40 3.56 1.11
CA LEU A 99 21.21 3.45 0.27
C LEU A 99 20.01 3.20 1.18
N SER A 100 19.05 4.13 1.16
CA SER A 100 17.81 4.01 1.93
C SER A 100 16.76 3.22 1.15
N GLY A 101 16.11 2.27 1.82
CA GLY A 101 14.98 1.52 1.28
C GLY A 101 13.69 2.32 1.30
N LEU A 102 12.57 1.60 1.26
CA LEU A 102 11.23 2.19 1.30
C LEU A 102 10.75 2.32 2.76
N HIS A 103 10.14 3.45 3.07
CA HIS A 103 9.34 3.65 4.28
C HIS A 103 8.06 2.82 4.17
N GLN A 104 7.60 2.26 5.28
CA GLN A 104 6.43 1.39 5.31
C GLN A 104 5.44 1.83 6.40
N TYR A 105 4.16 1.85 6.05
CA TYR A 105 3.05 2.11 6.97
C TYR A 105 2.04 0.98 6.86
N ASN A 106 1.72 0.34 7.99
CA ASN A 106 0.78 -0.78 8.05
C ASN A 106 -0.52 -0.34 8.71
N GLU A 107 -1.64 -0.61 8.05
CA GLU A 107 -2.98 -0.37 8.58
C GLU A 107 -3.73 -1.71 8.63
N ILE A 108 -4.42 -1.95 9.73
CA ILE A 108 -5.33 -3.09 9.89
C ILE A 108 -6.69 -2.51 10.21
N GLY A 109 -7.70 -2.92 9.45
CA GLY A 109 -9.07 -2.46 9.63
C GLY A 109 -10.06 -3.61 9.61
N THR A 110 -11.29 -3.30 9.97
CA THR A 110 -12.43 -4.22 9.87
C THR A 110 -13.43 -3.65 8.88
N PHE A 111 -13.85 -4.46 7.94
CA PHE A 111 -14.96 -4.21 7.06
C PHE A 111 -16.21 -4.86 7.66
N GLU A 112 -17.23 -4.06 7.93
CA GLU A 112 -18.55 -4.55 8.31
C GLU A 112 -19.31 -4.80 7.00
N ASP A 113 -19.77 -6.04 6.80
CA ASP A 113 -20.51 -6.45 5.61
C ASP A 113 -21.95 -5.95 5.73
N ASP A 114 -22.13 -4.62 5.69
CA ASP A 114 -23.43 -3.96 5.90
C ASP A 114 -24.40 -4.13 4.72
N ASN A 115 -23.98 -4.82 3.64
CA ASN A 115 -24.74 -4.92 2.40
C ASN A 115 -24.94 -6.38 1.94
N GLN A 116 -25.89 -7.05 2.60
CA GLN A 116 -26.69 -8.12 1.99
C GLN A 116 -28.17 -7.72 1.90
N GLY A 117 -28.46 -6.43 1.65
CA GLY A 117 -29.78 -5.96 1.26
C GLY A 117 -29.92 -5.96 -0.27
N ASP A 118 -31.04 -6.45 -0.78
CA ASP A 118 -31.35 -6.32 -2.21
C ASP A 118 -31.46 -4.83 -2.57
N PRO A 119 -30.91 -4.36 -3.70
CA PRO A 119 -30.96 -2.96 -4.09
C PRO A 119 -32.41 -2.45 -4.36
N GLU A 120 -33.40 -3.34 -4.41
CA GLU A 120 -34.82 -3.02 -4.54
C GLU A 120 -35.58 -3.00 -3.20
N GLU A 121 -34.94 -3.31 -2.06
CA GLU A 121 -35.61 -3.25 -0.75
C GLU A 121 -35.87 -1.80 -0.33
N THR A 122 -37.10 -1.51 0.09
CA THR A 122 -37.41 -0.24 0.73
C THR A 122 -36.62 -0.10 2.04
N PRO A 123 -36.25 1.12 2.47
CA PRO A 123 -35.47 1.34 3.70
C PRO A 123 -36.16 0.76 4.95
N GLU A 124 -37.49 0.66 4.94
CA GLU A 124 -38.25 0.02 6.03
C GLU A 124 -38.13 -1.51 6.03
N GLN A 125 -38.12 -2.14 4.85
CA GLN A 125 -37.87 -3.58 4.71
C GLN A 125 -36.44 -3.95 5.08
N ALA A 126 -35.45 -3.16 4.66
CA ALA A 126 -34.06 -3.35 5.07
C ALA A 126 -33.90 -3.25 6.60
N ARG A 127 -34.56 -2.26 7.24
CA ARG A 127 -34.57 -2.11 8.70
C ARG A 127 -35.22 -3.32 9.39
N GLN A 128 -36.39 -3.75 8.91
CA GLN A 128 -37.08 -4.91 9.48
C GLN A 128 -36.24 -6.19 9.35
N ARG A 129 -35.63 -6.42 8.19
CA ARG A 129 -34.72 -7.55 7.96
C ARG A 129 -33.49 -7.51 8.84
N ALA A 130 -32.87 -6.35 9.02
CA ALA A 130 -31.73 -6.18 9.94
C ALA A 130 -32.12 -6.50 11.38
N ILE A 131 -33.27 -6.03 11.84
CA ILE A 131 -33.80 -6.33 13.18
C ILE A 131 -34.15 -7.82 13.30
N THR A 132 -34.81 -8.42 12.31
CA THR A 132 -35.15 -9.84 12.31
C THR A 132 -33.89 -10.71 12.30
N ALA A 133 -32.87 -10.38 11.52
CA ALA A 133 -31.59 -11.09 11.49
C ALA A 133 -30.83 -10.95 12.82
N ALA A 134 -30.87 -9.76 13.43
CA ALA A 134 -30.31 -9.49 14.74
C ALA A 134 -31.00 -10.31 15.85
N LEU A 135 -32.32 -10.51 15.75
CA LEU A 135 -33.14 -11.20 16.76
C LEU A 135 -33.31 -12.72 16.51
N GLN A 136 -33.09 -13.21 15.29
CA GLN A 136 -33.23 -14.64 14.93
C GLN A 136 -32.14 -15.56 15.55
N GLY A 137 -31.10 -14.98 16.16
CA GLY A 137 -30.06 -15.75 16.83
C GLY A 137 -30.61 -16.47 18.07
N LYS A 138 -30.66 -17.81 18.03
CA LYS A 138 -31.11 -18.68 19.14
C LYS A 138 -30.30 -18.54 20.46
N ARG A 139 -29.24 -17.71 20.48
CA ARG A 139 -28.43 -17.24 21.62
C ARG A 139 -27.37 -16.21 21.14
N HIS A 140 -27.69 -14.91 21.12
CA HIS A 140 -26.80 -13.75 20.85
C HIS A 140 -26.64 -13.24 19.39
N LEU A 141 -26.47 -11.92 19.27
CA LEU A 141 -26.16 -11.17 18.04
C LEU A 141 -24.86 -11.67 17.40
N ARG A 142 -24.91 -12.12 16.14
CA ARG A 142 -23.71 -12.53 15.37
C ARG A 142 -23.12 -11.31 14.65
N GLN A 143 -22.03 -10.75 15.16
CA GLN A 143 -21.27 -9.72 14.46
C GLN A 143 -20.35 -10.36 13.42
N HIS A 144 -20.50 -10.00 12.14
CA HIS A 144 -19.65 -10.48 11.06
C HIS A 144 -18.66 -9.37 10.67
N LYS A 145 -17.45 -9.43 11.24
CA LYS A 145 -16.37 -8.49 10.94
C LYS A 145 -15.32 -9.16 10.07
N VAL A 146 -15.04 -8.58 8.91
CA VAL A 146 -14.01 -9.05 7.99
C VAL A 146 -12.77 -8.19 8.16
N ALA A 147 -11.68 -8.76 8.67
CA ALA A 147 -10.43 -8.02 8.75
C ALA A 147 -9.80 -7.81 7.36
N PHE A 148 -9.18 -6.66 7.15
CA PHE A 148 -8.33 -6.36 6.00
C PHE A 148 -7.01 -5.72 6.45
N MET A 149 -6.03 -5.75 5.56
CA MET A 149 -4.74 -5.08 5.78
C MET A 149 -4.39 -4.20 4.59
N LYS A 150 -3.77 -3.05 4.88
CA LYS A 150 -3.11 -2.19 3.90
C LYS A 150 -1.64 -2.00 4.28
N VAL A 151 -0.78 -1.98 3.28
CA VAL A 151 0.66 -1.69 3.41
C VAL A 151 0.98 -0.57 2.42
N THR A 152 1.35 0.59 2.95
CA THR A 152 1.78 1.74 2.15
C THR A 152 3.30 1.77 2.11
N LEU A 153 3.86 1.84 0.90
CA LEU A 153 5.29 1.94 0.64
C LEU A 153 5.60 3.27 -0.06
N CYS A 154 6.63 3.97 0.41
CA CYS A 154 7.04 5.26 -0.16
C CYS A 154 8.55 5.51 0.02
N ARG A 155 9.11 6.39 -0.82
CA ARG A 155 10.53 6.74 -0.78
C ARG A 155 10.87 7.79 0.27
N LYS A 156 9.91 8.64 0.61
CA LYS A 156 10.03 9.68 1.64
C LYS A 156 9.09 9.39 2.80
N GLU A 157 9.43 9.94 3.96
CA GLU A 157 8.58 9.86 5.14
C GLU A 157 7.28 10.65 4.94
N LEU A 158 6.15 10.02 5.26
CA LEU A 158 4.82 10.62 5.25
C LEU A 158 4.44 11.06 6.66
N SER A 159 3.92 12.28 6.80
CA SER A 159 3.52 12.87 8.09
C SER A 159 2.16 12.38 8.59
N ASN A 160 1.21 12.11 7.69
CA ASN A 160 -0.20 11.88 8.01
C ASN A 160 -0.59 10.42 8.40
N PRO A 161 -0.02 9.34 7.83
CA PRO A 161 -0.56 7.98 8.02
C PRO A 161 -0.55 7.49 9.47
N VAL A 162 0.43 7.91 10.26
CA VAL A 162 0.53 7.53 11.68
C VAL A 162 -0.63 8.11 12.50
N ALA A 163 -1.10 9.33 12.14
CA ALA A 163 -2.26 9.94 12.78
C ALA A 163 -3.57 9.20 12.47
N GLN A 164 -3.62 8.44 11.38
CA GLN A 164 -4.75 7.62 10.97
C GLN A 164 -4.72 6.20 11.58
N GLY A 165 -3.78 5.94 12.50
CA GLY A 165 -3.64 4.64 13.17
C GLY A 165 -2.71 3.65 12.45
N ALA A 166 -1.98 4.08 11.42
CA ALA A 166 -1.00 3.21 10.78
C ALA A 166 0.27 3.04 11.63
N THR A 167 0.80 1.83 11.66
CA THR A 167 2.09 1.53 12.30
C THR A 167 3.23 1.79 11.33
N TYR A 168 4.15 2.69 11.70
CA TYR A 168 5.32 3.02 10.88
C TYR A 168 6.49 2.06 11.10
N GLN A 169 7.14 1.67 10.00
CA GLN A 169 8.37 0.91 9.98
C GLN A 169 9.44 1.62 9.14
N LYS A 170 10.61 1.82 9.74
CA LYS A 170 11.75 2.51 9.12
C LYS A 170 12.31 1.72 7.93
N PRO A 171 12.84 2.40 6.90
CA PRO A 171 13.45 1.77 5.75
C PRO A 171 14.69 0.95 6.15
N GLN A 172 14.90 -0.16 5.45
CA GLN A 172 16.15 -0.91 5.53
C GLN A 172 17.27 -0.11 4.86
N ILE A 173 18.45 -0.10 5.47
CA ILE A 173 19.61 0.67 4.98
C ILE A 173 20.68 -0.30 4.48
N ARG A 174 21.11 -0.13 3.23
CA ARG A 174 22.24 -0.87 2.66
C ARG A 174 23.47 0.03 2.60
N ASN A 175 24.53 -0.35 3.32
CA ASN A 175 25.81 0.34 3.24
C ASN A 175 26.53 -0.03 1.94
N LEU A 176 27.08 0.98 1.25
CA LEU A 176 28.00 0.72 0.14
C LEU A 176 29.29 0.05 0.65
N SER A 177 29.85 -0.84 -0.17
CA SER A 177 31.14 -1.45 0.13
C SER A 177 32.26 -0.41 0.18
N LYS A 178 33.35 -0.72 0.90
CA LYS A 178 34.52 0.15 0.99
C LYS A 178 35.07 0.51 -0.41
N SER A 179 35.12 -0.47 -1.31
CA SER A 179 35.58 -0.25 -2.69
C SER A 179 34.63 0.64 -3.50
N ALA A 180 33.32 0.47 -3.36
CA ALA A 180 32.33 1.31 -4.03
C ALA A 180 32.42 2.78 -3.55
N ARG A 181 32.57 3.00 -2.23
CA ARG A 181 32.78 4.34 -1.66
C ARG A 181 34.04 5.01 -2.20
N THR A 182 35.15 4.29 -2.25
CA THR A 182 36.40 4.82 -2.81
C THR A 182 36.26 5.18 -4.29
N ARG A 183 35.52 4.38 -5.08
CA ARG A 183 35.26 4.66 -6.50
C ARG A 183 34.41 5.93 -6.68
N LEU A 184 33.36 6.12 -5.88
CA LEU A 184 32.55 7.34 -5.90
C LEU A 184 33.39 8.58 -5.57
N LYS A 185 34.14 8.55 -4.46
CA LYS A 185 35.01 9.66 -4.04
C LYS A 185 36.05 10.03 -5.11
N ARG A 186 36.56 9.04 -5.86
CA ARG A 186 37.48 9.28 -6.99
C ARG A 186 36.78 9.94 -8.18
N ARG A 187 35.53 9.57 -8.50
CA ARG A 187 34.74 10.23 -9.57
C ARG A 187 34.39 11.66 -9.18
N GLU A 188 33.89 11.88 -7.98
CA GLU A 188 33.59 13.22 -7.44
C GLU A 188 34.82 14.15 -7.49
N LYS A 189 35.99 13.66 -7.07
CA LYS A 189 37.24 14.44 -7.16
C LYS A 189 37.64 14.78 -8.59
N LYS A 190 37.37 13.87 -9.54
CA LYS A 190 37.68 14.10 -10.95
C LYS A 190 36.73 15.13 -11.57
N GLU A 191 35.45 15.08 -11.23
CA GLU A 191 34.44 16.05 -11.68
C GLU A 191 34.71 17.45 -11.11
N ALA A 192 35.08 17.53 -9.82
CA ALA A 192 35.44 18.81 -9.18
C ALA A 192 36.74 19.44 -9.72
N MET A 193 37.57 18.71 -10.46
CA MET A 193 38.81 19.21 -11.06
C MET A 193 38.64 19.64 -12.52
N VAL A 194 37.46 19.37 -13.11
CA VAL A 194 37.10 19.72 -14.49
C VAL A 194 36.23 20.98 -14.56
N GLN A 195 35.69 21.44 -13.42
CA GLN A 195 35.05 22.75 -13.25
C GLN A 195 36.07 23.80 -12.83
#